data_AF-A9Y6N4-F1
#
_entry.id   AF-A9Y6N4-F1
#
_cell.length_a   1.000
_cell.length_b   1.000
_cell.length_c   1.000
_cell.angle_alpha   90.00
_cell.angle_beta   90.00
_cell.angle_gamma   90.00
#
_symmetry.space_group_name_H-M   'P 1'
#
loop_
_entity.id
_entity.type
_entity.pdbx_description
1 polymer ?
#
loop_
_entity_poly.entity_id
_entity_poly.type
_entity_poly.pdbx_seq_one_letter_code
_entity_poly.pdbx_strand_id
1 'polypeptide(L)'
;EPLERGYGTTLGNSLRRVLLSSLPGAAVTSIQIEGVQHEFATIPGVREDVIQILLGVKGIAIKSYVESEKQIELDVTGPMDVTAGDILTDSDIEIVNKDHYLFSIAEGHSMRAVMTVKKGYGYVPADENKVDGAPIGTIAVDSIYT
;
A
#
# COMPACT_ATOMS: atom_id res chain seq x y z
N GLU A 1 -24.72 -27.84 1.25
CA GLU A 1 -25.24 -29.20 0.94
C GLU A 1 -24.31 -30.26 1.51
N PRO A 2 -24.76 -31.49 1.80
CA PRO A 2 -23.90 -32.47 2.43
C PRO A 2 -22.91 -33.02 1.40
N LEU A 3 -21.64 -32.66 1.58
CA LEU A 3 -20.52 -33.25 0.86
C LEU A 3 -20.12 -34.57 1.54
N GLU A 4 -19.62 -35.51 0.75
CA GLU A 4 -18.99 -36.73 1.26
C GLU A 4 -17.85 -36.43 2.23
N ARG A 5 -17.63 -37.32 3.19
CA ARG A 5 -16.60 -37.13 4.22
C ARG A 5 -15.22 -36.98 3.55
N GLY A 6 -14.54 -35.87 3.83
CA GLY A 6 -13.23 -35.53 3.26
C GLY A 6 -13.28 -34.59 2.05
N TYR A 7 -14.40 -34.51 1.32
CA TYR A 7 -14.54 -33.59 0.18
C TYR A 7 -14.53 -32.14 0.63
N GLY A 8 -15.10 -31.84 1.80
CA GLY A 8 -15.05 -30.50 2.40
C GLY A 8 -13.61 -30.01 2.62
N THR A 9 -12.70 -30.88 3.09
CA THR A 9 -11.29 -30.52 3.30
C THR A 9 -10.58 -30.28 1.98
N THR A 10 -10.76 -31.17 1.00
CA THR A 10 -10.14 -31.05 -0.32
C THR A 10 -10.57 -29.77 -1.02
N LEU A 11 -11.87 -29.50 -1.06
CA LEU A 11 -12.43 -28.30 -1.70
C LEU A 11 -12.09 -27.05 -0.91
N GLY A 12 -12.27 -27.06 0.41
CA GLY A 12 -12.01 -25.90 1.27
C GLY A 12 -10.55 -25.46 1.24
N ASN A 13 -9.60 -26.41 1.31
CA ASN A 13 -8.18 -26.06 1.22
C ASN A 13 -7.80 -25.54 -0.16
N SER A 14 -8.34 -26.15 -1.22
CA SER A 14 -8.10 -25.70 -2.59
C SER A 14 -8.65 -24.29 -2.83
N LEU A 15 -9.89 -24.03 -2.42
CA LEU A 15 -10.53 -22.70 -2.52
C LEU A 15 -9.78 -21.66 -1.70
N ARG A 16 -9.40 -21.96 -0.46
CA ARG A 16 -8.60 -21.06 0.39
C ARG A 16 -7.31 -20.65 -0.30
N ARG A 17 -6.59 -21.60 -0.90
CA ARG A 17 -5.34 -21.32 -1.63
C ARG A 17 -5.59 -20.41 -2.83
N VAL A 18 -6.59 -20.74 -3.65
CA VAL A 18 -6.92 -19.94 -4.84
C VAL A 18 -7.27 -18.50 -4.46
N LEU A 19 -8.10 -18.31 -3.43
CA LEU A 19 -8.50 -16.99 -2.96
C LEU A 19 -7.32 -16.16 -2.43
N LEU A 20 -6.33 -16.80 -1.79
CA LEU A 20 -5.18 -16.12 -1.18
C LEU A 20 -3.98 -15.93 -2.10
N SER A 21 -3.89 -16.62 -3.24
CA SER A 21 -2.68 -16.56 -4.08
C SER A 21 -2.91 -16.31 -5.56
N SER A 22 -4.15 -16.39 -6.05
CA SER A 22 -4.42 -16.43 -7.50
C SER A 22 -5.45 -15.41 -7.97
N LEU A 23 -5.96 -14.58 -7.07
CA LEU A 23 -6.78 -13.43 -7.45
C LEU A 23 -5.88 -12.25 -7.83
N PRO A 24 -6.13 -11.59 -8.97
CA PRO A 24 -5.44 -10.37 -9.32
C PRO A 24 -5.91 -9.23 -8.43
N GLY A 25 -4.98 -8.40 -7.96
CA GLY A 25 -5.30 -7.14 -7.32
C GLY A 25 -4.17 -6.13 -7.47
N ALA A 26 -4.28 -5.01 -6.76
CA ALA A 26 -3.34 -3.91 -6.84
C ALA A 26 -2.89 -3.47 -5.44
N ALA A 27 -1.62 -3.15 -5.31
CA ALA A 27 -1.01 -2.75 -4.05
C ALA A 27 0.12 -1.74 -4.28
N VAL A 28 0.45 -0.99 -3.24
CA VAL A 28 1.66 -0.15 -3.23
C VAL A 28 2.89 -1.05 -3.11
N THR A 29 3.88 -0.85 -3.98
CA THR A 29 5.16 -1.60 -3.98
C THR A 29 6.30 -0.80 -3.38
N SER A 30 6.24 0.54 -3.49
CA SER A 30 7.25 1.43 -2.96
C SER A 30 6.66 2.80 -2.64
N ILE A 31 7.28 3.48 -1.69
CA ILE A 31 6.98 4.87 -1.34
C ILE A 31 8.29 5.67 -1.27
N GLN A 32 8.24 6.92 -1.72
CA GLN A 32 9.32 7.89 -1.56
C GLN A 32 8.73 9.11 -0.87
N ILE A 33 9.25 9.44 0.32
CA ILE A 33 8.81 10.59 1.11
C ILE A 33 9.89 11.66 1.05
N GLU A 34 9.51 12.91 0.78
CA GLU A 34 10.46 14.02 0.69
C GLU A 34 11.22 14.20 2.02
N GLY A 35 12.55 14.28 1.93
CA GLY A 35 13.42 14.43 3.10
C GLY A 35 13.68 13.15 3.90
N VAL A 36 13.06 12.02 3.56
CA VAL A 36 13.27 10.72 4.21
C VAL A 36 14.20 9.86 3.37
N GLN A 37 15.30 9.40 3.97
CA GLN A 37 16.28 8.55 3.29
C GLN A 37 16.10 7.06 3.56
N HIS A 38 15.47 6.71 4.69
CA HIS A 38 15.29 5.33 5.14
C HIS A 38 14.06 5.19 6.03
N GLU A 39 13.61 3.95 6.20
CA GLU A 39 12.41 3.54 6.93
C GLU A 39 12.47 3.80 8.45
N PHE A 40 13.65 3.94 9.03
CA PHE A 40 13.81 4.19 10.49
C PHE A 40 13.76 5.68 10.88
N ALA A 41 13.38 6.56 9.96
CA ALA A 41 13.38 8.00 10.20
C ALA A 41 12.09 8.45 10.90
N THR A 42 12.16 9.65 11.48
CA THR A 42 11.00 10.41 11.93
C THR A 42 10.82 11.63 11.03
N ILE A 43 9.58 12.07 10.85
CA ILE A 43 9.25 13.23 10.02
C ILE A 43 8.83 14.38 10.95
N PRO A 44 9.50 15.55 10.91
CA PRO A 44 9.12 16.69 11.73
C PRO A 44 7.65 17.09 11.53
N GLY A 45 6.92 17.23 12.62
CA GLY A 45 5.50 17.61 12.61
C GLY A 45 4.53 16.47 12.26
N VAL A 46 5.02 15.25 12.00
CA VAL A 46 4.18 14.06 11.88
C VAL A 46 4.24 13.27 13.19
N ARG A 47 3.08 12.79 13.67
CA ARG A 47 3.01 12.06 14.95
C ARG A 47 3.56 10.63 14.84
N GLU A 48 3.27 9.97 13.72
CA GLU A 48 3.71 8.62 13.40
C GLU A 48 5.15 8.61 12.84
N ASP A 49 5.91 7.56 13.14
CA ASP A 49 7.19 7.32 12.48
C ASP A 49 7.00 6.72 11.07
N VAL A 50 8.09 6.64 10.29
CA VAL A 50 8.01 6.13 8.92
C VAL A 50 7.57 4.66 8.89
N ILE A 51 7.93 3.82 9.88
CA ILE A 51 7.49 2.42 9.93
C ILE A 51 5.97 2.33 10.10
N GLN A 52 5.40 3.15 10.98
CA GLN A 52 3.96 3.22 11.20
C GLN A 52 3.23 3.70 9.93
N ILE A 53 3.78 4.69 9.23
CA ILE A 53 3.25 5.14 7.93
C ILE A 53 3.29 3.99 6.91
N LEU A 54 4.41 3.27 6.80
CA LEU A 54 4.55 2.12 5.90
C LEU A 54 3.53 1.02 6.22
N LEU A 55 3.25 0.77 7.50
CA LEU A 55 2.21 -0.17 7.93
C LEU A 55 0.81 0.33 7.51
N GLY A 56 0.54 1.63 7.66
CA GLY A 56 -0.69 2.26 7.16
C GLY A 56 -0.84 2.09 5.65
N VAL A 57 0.22 2.34 4.88
CA VAL A 57 0.25 2.21 3.42
C VAL A 57 -0.05 0.77 2.95
N LYS A 58 0.44 -0.25 3.66
CA LYS A 58 0.09 -1.66 3.37
C LYS A 58 -1.41 -1.96 3.50
N GLY A 59 -2.12 -1.18 4.32
CA GLY A 59 -3.55 -1.33 4.55
C GLY A 59 -4.44 -0.65 3.51
N ILE A 60 -3.88 0.05 2.52
CA ILE A 60 -4.66 0.73 1.48
C ILE A 60 -5.21 -0.31 0.49
N ALA A 61 -6.53 -0.36 0.36
CA ALA A 61 -7.23 -1.19 -0.62
C ALA A 61 -7.36 -0.43 -1.94
N ILE A 62 -6.62 -0.88 -2.96
CA ILE A 62 -6.52 -0.21 -4.24
C ILE A 62 -7.14 -1.07 -5.34
N LYS A 63 -7.89 -0.41 -6.23
CA LYS A 63 -8.32 -0.97 -7.50
C LYS A 63 -7.62 -0.23 -8.63
N SER A 64 -6.86 -0.97 -9.44
CA SER A 64 -6.22 -0.44 -10.64
C SER A 64 -6.96 -0.89 -11.90
N TYR A 65 -7.20 0.04 -12.81
CA TYR A 65 -7.83 -0.20 -14.12
C TYR A 65 -6.80 -0.43 -15.23
N VAL A 66 -5.50 -0.28 -14.94
CA VAL A 66 -4.39 -0.44 -15.90
C VAL A 66 -3.43 -1.55 -15.48
N GLU A 67 -2.78 -2.19 -16.45
CA GLU A 67 -1.79 -3.25 -16.19
C GLU A 67 -0.39 -2.70 -15.90
N SER A 68 -0.08 -1.50 -16.37
CA SER A 68 1.20 -0.85 -16.11
C SER A 68 1.31 -0.38 -14.66
N GLU A 69 2.54 -0.28 -14.17
CA GLU A 69 2.81 0.43 -12.92
C GLU A 69 2.39 1.90 -13.02
N LYS A 70 1.97 2.46 -11.89
CA LYS A 70 1.51 3.84 -11.82
C LYS A 70 1.97 4.53 -10.55
N GLN A 71 2.28 5.81 -10.66
CA GLN A 71 2.58 6.65 -9.52
C GLN A 71 1.33 7.39 -9.06
N ILE A 72 1.14 7.45 -7.75
CA ILE A 72 0.13 8.26 -7.08
C ILE A 72 0.84 9.16 -6.07
N GLU A 73 0.25 10.31 -5.76
CA GLU A 73 0.92 11.36 -4.99
C GLU A 73 0.13 11.68 -3.72
N LEU A 74 0.85 12.11 -2.69
CA LEU A 74 0.29 12.65 -1.47
C LEU A 74 0.97 14.00 -1.23
N ASP A 75 0.21 15.09 -1.20
CA ASP A 75 0.70 16.43 -0.87
C ASP A 75 -0.29 17.06 0.11
N VAL A 76 0.08 17.08 1.39
CA VAL A 76 -0.80 17.48 2.50
C VAL A 76 -0.11 18.49 3.40
N THR A 77 -0.89 19.42 3.94
CA THR A 77 -0.42 20.46 4.88
C THR A 77 -1.32 20.46 6.12
N GLY A 78 -0.72 20.39 7.30
CA GLY A 78 -1.41 20.32 8.57
C GLY A 78 -1.95 21.66 9.08
N PRO A 79 -2.78 21.63 10.15
CA PRO A 79 -3.05 20.48 10.99
C PRO A 79 -4.19 19.60 10.44
N MET A 80 -3.95 18.29 10.27
CA MET A 80 -4.99 17.34 9.88
C MET A 80 -4.61 15.88 10.19
N ASP A 81 -5.62 15.03 10.34
CA ASP A 81 -5.48 13.58 10.23
C ASP A 81 -5.54 13.21 8.74
N VAL A 82 -4.51 12.54 8.25
CA VAL A 82 -4.35 12.13 6.86
C VAL A 82 -4.86 10.71 6.69
N THR A 83 -5.73 10.55 5.71
CA THR A 83 -6.38 9.29 5.35
C THR A 83 -6.00 8.87 3.94
N ALA A 84 -6.30 7.63 3.56
CA ALA A 84 -6.10 7.16 2.19
C ALA A 84 -6.93 7.97 1.17
N GLY A 85 -8.02 8.61 1.58
CA GLY A 85 -8.82 9.50 0.74
C GLY A 85 -8.13 10.79 0.32
N ASP A 86 -7.06 11.20 1.02
CA ASP A 86 -6.28 12.41 0.72
C ASP A 86 -5.21 12.17 -0.34
N ILE A 87 -5.03 10.92 -0.78
CA ILE A 87 -4.09 10.57 -1.84
C ILE A 87 -4.64 11.02 -3.20
N LEU A 88 -3.81 11.73 -3.94
CA LEU A 88 -4.10 12.21 -5.28
C LEU A 88 -3.95 11.06 -6.27
N THR A 89 -5.07 10.65 -6.85
CA THR A 89 -5.15 9.64 -7.91
C THR A 89 -5.89 10.20 -9.12
N ASP A 90 -5.78 9.51 -10.26
CA ASP A 90 -6.60 9.79 -11.43
C ASP A 90 -7.60 8.66 -11.72
N SER A 91 -8.22 8.66 -12.90
CA SER A 91 -9.26 7.69 -13.26
C SER A 91 -8.80 6.24 -13.30
N ASP A 92 -7.49 5.97 -13.35
CA ASP A 92 -7.00 4.60 -13.47
C ASP A 92 -6.80 3.93 -12.11
N ILE A 93 -6.77 4.70 -11.01
CA ILE A 93 -6.56 4.21 -9.66
C ILE A 93 -7.69 4.68 -8.75
N GLU A 94 -8.37 3.72 -8.15
CA GLU A 94 -9.42 3.96 -7.18
C GLU A 94 -9.00 3.43 -5.80
N ILE A 95 -9.05 4.30 -4.80
CA ILE A 95 -8.88 3.94 -3.40
C ILE A 95 -10.24 3.57 -2.83
N VAL A 96 -10.37 2.33 -2.37
CA VAL A 96 -11.64 1.74 -1.92
C VAL A 96 -11.95 2.14 -0.48
N ASN A 97 -10.95 2.06 0.41
CA ASN A 97 -11.07 2.38 1.84
C ASN A 97 -10.57 3.80 2.14
N LYS A 98 -11.30 4.82 1.67
CA LYS A 98 -10.88 6.24 1.76
C LYS A 98 -10.73 6.75 3.20
N ASP A 99 -11.41 6.14 4.16
CA ASP A 99 -11.38 6.48 5.58
C ASP A 99 -10.20 5.85 6.34
N HIS A 100 -9.38 5.04 5.67
CA HIS A 100 -8.23 4.39 6.27
C HIS A 100 -7.18 5.39 6.72
N TYR A 101 -6.91 5.44 8.03
CA TYR A 101 -5.95 6.36 8.64
C TYR A 101 -4.51 6.01 8.25
N LEU A 102 -3.73 7.04 7.90
CA LEU A 102 -2.30 6.89 7.59
C LEU A 102 -1.41 7.50 8.67
N PHE A 103 -1.60 8.78 8.98
CA PHE A 103 -0.84 9.53 9.99
C PHE A 103 -1.52 10.87 10.29
N SER A 104 -1.00 11.61 11.27
CA SER A 104 -1.44 12.97 11.61
C SER A 104 -0.30 13.96 11.45
N ILE A 105 -0.61 15.13 10.90
CA ILE A 105 0.33 16.22 10.69
C ILE A 105 -0.05 17.45 11.52
N ALA A 106 0.93 18.07 12.15
CA ALA A 106 0.77 19.26 12.98
C ALA A 106 0.68 20.54 12.13
N GLU A 107 0.19 21.62 12.76
CA GLU A 107 0.09 22.93 12.12
C GLU A 107 1.46 23.43 11.60
N GLY A 108 1.45 24.06 10.43
CA GLY A 108 2.65 24.63 9.80
C GLY A 108 3.63 23.63 9.20
N HIS A 109 3.27 22.34 9.14
CA HIS A 109 4.06 21.30 8.51
C HIS A 109 3.36 20.75 7.27
N SER A 110 4.15 20.31 6.30
CA SER A 110 3.67 19.65 5.09
C SER A 110 4.42 18.35 4.85
N MET A 111 3.77 17.39 4.21
CA MET A 111 4.39 16.13 3.81
C MET A 111 4.06 15.84 2.35
N ARG A 112 5.10 15.49 1.60
CA ARG A 112 5.01 15.06 0.21
C ARG A 112 5.54 13.65 0.05
N ALA A 113 4.78 12.81 -0.62
CA ALA A 113 5.19 11.45 -0.93
C ALA A 113 4.68 11.01 -2.31
N VAL A 114 5.47 10.18 -2.98
CA VAL A 114 5.10 9.48 -4.20
C VAL A 114 5.06 7.99 -3.91
N MET A 115 3.99 7.32 -4.30
CA MET A 115 3.79 5.88 -4.13
C MET A 115 3.66 5.22 -5.50
N THR A 116 4.29 4.07 -5.66
CA THR A 116 4.15 3.24 -6.87
C THR A 116 3.15 2.14 -6.60
N VAL A 117 2.10 2.07 -7.42
CA VAL A 117 1.10 1.01 -7.44
C VAL A 117 1.39 0.06 -8.59
N LYS A 118 1.32 -1.24 -8.32
CA LYS A 118 1.38 -2.29 -9.35
C LYS A 118 0.22 -3.26 -9.19
N LYS A 119 -0.10 -3.96 -10.27
CA LYS A 119 -0.94 -5.16 -10.20
C LYS A 119 -0.08 -6.39 -9.92
N GLY A 120 -0.66 -7.36 -9.24
CA GLY A 120 0.02 -8.59 -8.87
C GLY A 120 -0.93 -9.63 -8.29
N TYR A 121 -0.35 -10.64 -7.67
CA TYR A 121 -1.06 -11.78 -7.10
C TYR A 121 -0.48 -12.13 -5.74
N GLY A 122 -1.35 -12.53 -4.81
CA GLY A 122 -0.93 -13.00 -3.50
C GLY A 122 -0.17 -11.94 -2.71
N TYR A 123 0.96 -12.35 -2.14
CA TYR A 123 1.82 -11.53 -1.31
C TYR A 123 3.23 -11.48 -1.89
N VAL A 124 3.83 -10.28 -1.94
CA VAL A 124 5.22 -10.08 -2.33
C VAL A 124 5.93 -9.31 -1.22
N PRO A 125 7.04 -9.84 -0.65
CA PRO A 125 7.78 -9.15 0.38
C PRO A 125 8.53 -7.93 -0.16
N ALA A 126 8.79 -6.96 0.72
CA ALA A 126 9.48 -5.71 0.36
C ALA A 126 10.84 -5.95 -0.31
N ASP A 127 11.58 -6.99 0.07
CA ASP A 127 12.88 -7.33 -0.52
C ASP A 127 12.79 -7.65 -2.02
N GLU A 128 11.69 -8.24 -2.48
CA GLU A 128 11.45 -8.54 -3.91
C GLU A 128 10.96 -7.32 -4.69
N ASN A 129 10.44 -6.30 -4.00
CA ASN A 129 10.00 -5.04 -4.60
C ASN A 129 11.14 -4.02 -4.78
N LYS A 130 12.35 -4.31 -4.27
CA LYS A 130 13.52 -3.45 -4.44
C LYS A 130 13.91 -3.40 -5.92
N VAL A 131 14.05 -2.18 -6.45
CA VAL A 131 14.47 -1.94 -7.83
C VAL A 131 15.92 -1.45 -7.83
N ASP A 132 16.77 -2.14 -8.60
CA ASP A 132 18.16 -1.72 -8.79
C ASP A 132 18.22 -0.34 -9.44
N GLY A 133 18.98 0.58 -8.83
CA GLY A 133 19.09 1.96 -9.32
C GLY A 133 17.89 2.85 -9.00
N ALA A 134 16.98 2.42 -8.11
CA ALA A 134 15.93 3.29 -7.60
C ALA A 134 16.51 4.59 -6.98
N PRO A 135 15.81 5.73 -7.10
CA PRO A 135 16.22 6.97 -6.46
C PRO A 135 16.45 6.78 -4.95
N ILE A 136 17.42 7.51 -4.40
CA ILE A 136 17.67 7.55 -2.96
C ILE A 136 16.38 7.99 -2.23
N GLY A 137 16.07 7.31 -1.12
CA GLY A 137 14.85 7.53 -0.35
C GLY A 137 13.63 6.74 -0.84
N THR A 138 13.78 5.92 -1.90
CA THR A 138 12.75 4.95 -2.27
C THR A 138 12.76 3.80 -1.27
N ILE A 139 11.66 3.63 -0.54
CA ILE A 139 11.47 2.57 0.44
C ILE A 139 10.52 1.53 -0.15
N ALA A 140 10.99 0.30 -0.28
CA ALA A 140 10.17 -0.81 -0.72
C ALA A 140 9.19 -1.24 0.39
N VAL A 141 7.98 -1.63 0.00
CA VAL A 141 6.89 -2.02 0.90
C VAL A 141 6.44 -3.42 0.56
N ASP A 142 6.05 -4.22 1.56
CA ASP A 142 5.37 -5.49 1.29
C ASP A 142 4.05 -5.22 0.56
N SER A 143 3.80 -5.97 -0.51
CA SER A 143 2.60 -5.82 -1.34
C SER A 143 1.63 -6.95 -1.10
N ILE A 144 0.44 -6.62 -0.61
CA ILE A 144 -0.68 -7.54 -0.42
C ILE A 144 -1.67 -7.26 -1.55
N TYR A 145 -1.69 -8.12 -2.56
CA TYR A 145 -2.55 -7.96 -3.74
C TYR A 145 -3.94 -8.57 -3.55
N THR A 146 -4.17 -9.35 -2.50
CA THR A 146 -5.41 -10.08 -2.23
C THR A 146 -6.28 -9.44 -1.19
#